data_AF-A0A0F8YKY2-F1
#
_entry.id   AF-A0A0F8YKY2-F1
#
_cell.length_a   1.000
_cell.length_b   1.000
_cell.length_c   1.000
_cell.angle_alpha   90.00
_cell.angle_beta   90.00
_cell.angle_gamma   90.00
#
_symmetry.space_group_name_H-M   'P 1'
#
loop_
_entity.id
_entity.type
_entity.pdbx_description
1 polymer ?
#
loop_
_entity_poly.entity_id
_entity_poly.type
_entity_poly.pdbx_seq_one_letter_code
_entity_poly.pdbx_strand_id
1 'polypeptide(L)'
;MKEISGNIWNFHEQGHWIVITTNGTVKANGEAVMGRGVALQAKRKFPALPKLLGKQIQQVGNILHHWGQEGLIFFPVKRDY
;
A
#
# COMPACT_ATOMS: atom_id res chain seq x y z
N MET A 1 -23.05 0.02 3.84
CA MET A 1 -21.90 -0.69 3.24
C MET A 1 -22.39 -1.34 1.96
N LYS A 2 -21.68 -1.18 0.82
CA LYS A 2 -22.03 -1.85 -0.44
C LYS A 2 -20.98 -2.92 -0.71
N GLU A 3 -21.40 -4.17 -0.75
CA GLU A 3 -20.51 -5.29 -1.06
C GLU A 3 -20.55 -5.59 -2.55
N ILE A 4 -19.37 -5.80 -3.15
CA ILE A 4 -19.19 -6.06 -4.58
C ILE A 4 -18.15 -7.17 -4.73
N SER A 5 -18.41 -8.13 -5.62
CA SER A 5 -17.44 -9.15 -6.00
C SER A 5 -16.78 -8.78 -7.32
N GLY A 6 -15.45 -8.83 -7.38
CA GLY A 6 -14.69 -8.53 -8.57
C GLY A 6 -13.20 -8.31 -8.30
N ASN A 7 -12.43 -8.09 -9.36
CA ASN A 7 -11.02 -7.71 -9.22
C ASN A 7 -10.92 -6.22 -8.85
N ILE A 8 -10.39 -5.93 -7.67
CA ILE A 8 -10.22 -4.56 -7.15
C ILE A 8 -9.47 -3.64 -8.12
N TRP A 9 -8.52 -4.18 -8.89
CA TRP A 9 -7.72 -3.40 -9.85
C TRP A 9 -8.52 -2.94 -11.07
N ASN A 10 -9.61 -3.62 -11.43
CA ASN A 10 -10.49 -3.16 -12.51
C ASN A 10 -11.25 -1.89 -12.08
N PHE A 11 -11.57 -1.76 -10.80
CA PHE A 11 -12.17 -0.54 -10.23
C PHE A 11 -11.14 0.57 -10.13
N HIS A 12 -9.89 0.24 -9.79
CA HIS A 12 -8.79 1.19 -9.82
C HIS A 12 -8.61 1.84 -11.20
N GLU A 13 -8.68 1.03 -12.26
CA GLU A 13 -8.61 1.50 -13.66
C GLU A 13 -9.81 2.39 -14.06
N GLN A 14 -10.93 2.30 -13.34
CA GLN A 14 -12.10 3.19 -13.49
C GLN A 14 -11.97 4.48 -12.66
N GLY A 15 -10.83 4.71 -12.00
CA GLY A 15 -10.57 5.90 -11.19
C GLY A 15 -10.94 5.76 -9.71
N HIS A 16 -11.31 4.57 -9.24
CA HIS A 16 -11.55 4.35 -7.80
C HIS A 16 -10.24 4.24 -7.02
N TRP A 17 -10.25 4.73 -5.80
CA TRP A 17 -9.11 4.63 -4.89
C TRP A 17 -9.02 3.25 -4.27
N ILE A 18 -7.81 2.72 -4.15
CA ILE A 18 -7.57 1.43 -3.50
C ILE A 18 -6.92 1.64 -2.14
N VAL A 19 -7.59 1.14 -1.10
CA VAL A 19 -7.04 1.07 0.26
C VAL A 19 -6.32 -0.26 0.41
N ILE A 20 -5.02 -0.18 0.71
CA ILE A 20 -4.12 -1.32 0.87
C ILE A 20 -3.71 -1.35 2.33
N THR A 21 -3.91 -2.49 2.98
CA THR A 21 -3.41 -2.70 4.33
C THR A 21 -1.93 -3.09 4.29
N THR A 22 -1.08 -2.36 5.03
CA THR A 22 0.36 -2.61 5.08
C THR A 22 0.89 -2.72 6.50
N ASN A 23 1.95 -3.52 6.68
CA ASN A 23 2.76 -3.51 7.90
C ASN A 23 3.78 -2.36 7.84
N GLY A 24 4.41 -2.07 8.98
CA GLY A 24 5.47 -1.07 9.12
C GLY A 24 6.89 -1.60 8.92
N THR A 25 7.07 -2.87 8.52
CA THR A 25 8.40 -3.47 8.42
C THR A 25 9.11 -2.99 7.14
N VAL A 26 10.28 -2.39 7.32
CA VAL A 26 11.18 -1.99 6.24
C VAL A 26 12.42 -2.86 6.26
N LYS A 27 12.79 -3.42 5.11
CA LYS A 27 13.98 -4.26 4.95
C LYS A 27 15.26 -3.41 5.02
N ALA A 28 16.41 -4.07 5.16
CA ALA A 28 17.72 -3.44 5.10
C ALA A 28 17.97 -2.66 3.79
N ASN A 29 17.36 -3.05 2.67
CA ASN A 29 17.46 -2.33 1.39
C ASN A 29 16.52 -1.10 1.31
N GLY A 30 15.80 -0.77 2.38
CA GLY A 30 14.86 0.36 2.47
C GLY A 30 13.50 0.11 1.80
N GLU A 31 13.15 -1.12 1.44
CA GLU A 31 11.82 -1.45 0.91
C GLU A 31 10.84 -1.88 2.01
N ALA A 32 9.60 -1.41 1.93
CA ALA A 32 8.49 -1.95 2.72
C ALA A 32 8.19 -3.41 2.36
N VAL A 33 7.86 -4.24 3.35
CA VAL A 33 7.52 -5.66 3.14
C VAL A 33 6.10 -5.82 2.60
N MET A 34 5.99 -6.21 1.32
CA MET A 34 4.72 -6.39 0.60
C MET A 34 4.62 -7.79 -0.04
N GLY A 35 4.67 -8.83 0.79
CA GLY A 35 4.86 -10.22 0.33
C GLY A 35 3.59 -11.01 -0.01
N ARG A 36 2.38 -10.50 0.26
CA ARG A 36 1.13 -11.25 0.05
C ARG A 36 -0.08 -10.35 -0.27
N GLY A 37 -1.15 -10.96 -0.77
CA GLY A 37 -2.46 -10.32 -0.95
C GLY A 37 -2.42 -9.08 -1.85
N VAL A 38 -3.29 -8.11 -1.53
CA VAL A 38 -3.40 -6.84 -2.27
C VAL A 38 -2.08 -6.05 -2.24
N ALA A 39 -1.31 -6.11 -1.15
CA ALA A 39 -0.01 -5.47 -1.07
C ALA A 39 1.00 -6.04 -2.10
N LEU A 40 1.03 -7.36 -2.29
CA LEU A 40 1.87 -7.96 -3.33
C LEU A 40 1.41 -7.59 -4.74
N GLN A 41 0.10 -7.53 -4.96
CA GLN A 41 -0.46 -7.08 -6.25
C GLN A 41 -0.09 -5.61 -6.52
N ALA A 42 -0.16 -4.75 -5.50
CA ALA A 42 0.26 -3.34 -5.60
C ALA A 42 1.75 -3.22 -5.94
N LYS A 43 2.62 -3.99 -5.27
CA LYS A 43 4.05 -4.05 -5.61
C LYS A 43 4.29 -4.45 -7.07
N ARG A 44 3.49 -5.39 -7.61
CA ARG A 44 3.63 -5.85 -8.99
C ARG A 44 3.13 -4.80 -9.99
N LYS A 45 2.04 -4.09 -9.69
CA LYS A 45 1.47 -3.03 -10.54
C LYS A 45 2.28 -1.72 -10.48
N PHE A 46 2.87 -1.41 -9.33
CA PHE A 46 3.69 -0.21 -9.09
C PHE A 46 5.07 -0.61 -8.50
N PRO A 47 6.06 -0.96 -9.34
CA PRO A 47 7.34 -1.51 -8.86
C PRO A 47 8.14 -0.59 -7.94
N ALA A 48 7.98 0.74 -8.05
CA ALA A 48 8.66 1.73 -7.21
C ALA A 48 8.07 1.82 -5.79
N LEU A 49 6.84 1.34 -5.60
CA LEU A 49 6.04 1.52 -4.38
C LEU A 49 6.73 1.00 -3.11
N PRO A 50 7.38 -0.19 -3.07
CA PRO A 50 8.05 -0.66 -1.86
C PRO A 50 9.14 0.30 -1.37
N LYS A 51 9.89 0.91 -2.28
CA LYS A 51 10.97 1.85 -1.94
C LYS A 51 10.41 3.19 -1.45
N LEU A 52 9.36 3.68 -2.10
CA LEU A 52 8.67 4.92 -1.72
C LEU A 52 8.01 4.78 -0.34
N LEU A 53 7.27 3.70 -0.11
CA LEU A 53 6.64 3.42 1.18
C LEU A 53 7.65 3.13 2.29
N GLY A 54 8.71 2.39 1.99
CA GLY A 54 9.78 2.16 2.97
C GLY A 54 10.44 3.46 3.43
N LYS A 55 10.70 4.39 2.50
CA LYS A 55 11.21 5.73 2.82
C LYS A 55 10.24 6.49 3.73
N GLN A 56 8.95 6.51 3.41
CA GLN A 56 7.95 7.22 4.23
C GLN A 56 7.82 6.62 5.63
N ILE A 57 7.79 5.29 5.75
CA ILE A 57 7.75 4.61 7.05
C ILE A 57 8.98 4.96 7.90
N GLN A 58 10.17 5.01 7.31
CA GLN A 58 11.39 5.41 8.03
C GLN A 58 11.39 6.88 8.45
N GLN A 59 10.74 7.76 7.68
CA GLN A 59 10.72 9.20 7.95
C GLN A 59 9.68 9.61 9.00
N VAL A 60 8.48 9.04 8.93
CA VAL A 60 7.34 9.48 9.76
C VAL A 60 6.63 8.34 10.49
N GLY A 61 7.18 7.13 10.41
CA GLY A 61 6.61 5.94 11.04
C GLY A 61 5.53 5.23 10.21
N ASN A 62 5.02 4.13 10.76
CA ASN A 62 3.94 3.35 10.16
C ASN A 62 2.56 4.02 10.39
N ILE A 63 2.38 5.20 9.81
CA ILE A 63 1.13 5.97 9.82
C ILE A 63 0.37 5.79 8.50
N LEU A 64 -0.77 6.47 8.35
CA LEU A 64 -1.51 6.48 7.08
C LEU A 64 -0.71 7.23 6.01
N HIS A 65 -0.48 6.56 4.87
CA HIS A 65 0.14 7.17 3.69
C HIS A 65 -0.84 7.18 2.52
N HIS A 66 -0.74 8.15 1.64
CA HIS A 66 -1.54 8.19 0.42
C HIS A 66 -0.72 8.70 -0.77
N TRP A 67 -1.03 8.19 -1.95
CA TRP A 67 -0.45 8.60 -3.22
C TRP A 67 -1.59 8.98 -4.16
N GLY A 68 -1.86 10.29 -4.22
CA GLY A 68 -3.03 10.83 -4.92
C GLY A 68 -2.96 10.64 -6.43
N GLN A 69 -1.76 10.69 -7.04
CA GLN A 69 -1.59 10.48 -8.48
C GLN A 69 -1.93 9.03 -8.88
N GLU A 70 -1.60 8.08 -8.02
CA GLU A 70 -1.86 6.66 -8.23
C GLU A 70 -3.19 6.21 -7.62
N GLY A 71 -3.94 7.06 -6.90
CA GLY A 71 -5.19 6.70 -6.25
C GLY A 71 -5.04 5.59 -5.19
N LEU A 72 -3.94 5.59 -4.43
CA LEU A 72 -3.63 4.56 -3.44
C LEU A 72 -3.61 5.12 -2.01
N ILE A 73 -4.16 4.37 -1.06
CA ILE A 73 -4.04 4.63 0.38
C ILE A 73 -3.40 3.41 1.05
N PHE A 74 -2.48 3.66 1.97
CA PHE A 74 -1.79 2.64 2.76
C PHE A 74 -2.22 2.78 4.20
N PHE A 75 -3.00 1.81 4.65
CA PHE A 75 -3.57 1.80 5.99
C PHE A 75 -2.74 0.86 6.89
N PRO A 76 -2.15 1.35 7.99
CA PRO A 76 -1.31 0.53 8.86
C PRO A 76 -2.15 -0.51 9.61
N VAL A 77 -1.71 -1.77 9.60
CA VAL A 77 -2.37 -2.87 10.35
C VAL A 77 -1.88 -3.04 11.79
N LYS A 78 -0.75 -2.42 12.11
CA LYS A 78 -0.17 -2.38 13.46
C LYS A 78 0.36 -0.98 13.69
N ARG A 79 0.02 -0.38 14.83
CA ARG A 79 0.80 0.73 15.38
C ARG A 79 1.88 0.07 16.23
N ASP A 80 3.14 0.41 16.01
CA ASP A 80 4.19 0.01 16.94
C ASP A 80 3.81 0.54 18.34
N TYR A 81 3.93 -0.31 19.37
CA TYR A 81 3.60 0.00 20.76
C TYR A 81 4.59 1.01 21.36
#